data_AF-A0A2D4MGT1-F1
#
_entry.id   AF-A0A2D4MGT1-F1
#
_cell.length_a   1.000
_cell.length_b   1.000
_cell.length_c   1.000
_cell.angle_alpha   90.00
_cell.angle_beta   90.00
_cell.angle_gamma   90.00
#
_symmetry.space_group_name_H-M   'P 1'
#
loop_
_entity.id
_entity.type
_entity.pdbx_description
1 polymer ?
#
loop_
_entity_poly.entity_id
_entity_poly.type
_entity_poly.pdbx_seq_one_letter_code
_entity_poly.pdbx_strand_id
1 'polypeptide(L)'
;VFNISYRNVSEGVSFTNDYYGADHPKASRVLFVNGDIDPWHALSVLKNESSSELAILINGTSHCANMYSPAPGDPSSLIRARQQITAWVGKWLNLAKIP
;
A
#
# COMPACT_ATOMS: atom_id res chain seq x y z
N VAL A 1 7.88 5.91 29.61
CA VAL A 1 7.96 6.89 28.51
C VAL A 1 6.57 7.32 28.03
N PHE A 2 5.65 6.38 27.74
CA PHE A 2 4.30 6.75 27.24
C PHE A 2 3.13 6.48 28.20
N ASN A 3 3.39 5.86 29.37
CA ASN A 3 2.34 5.46 30.33
C ASN A 3 1.23 4.56 29.71
N ILE A 4 1.59 3.76 28.71
CA ILE A 4 0.70 2.76 28.09
C ILE A 4 1.17 1.39 28.60
N SER A 5 0.24 0.58 29.11
CA SER A 5 0.57 -0.77 29.57
C SER A 5 0.79 -1.72 28.40
N TYR A 6 1.63 -2.74 28.60
CA TYR A 6 1.80 -3.82 27.64
C TYR A 6 0.46 -4.45 27.23
N ARG A 7 -0.45 -4.61 28.19
CA ARG A 7 -1.78 -5.16 27.96
C ARG A 7 -2.58 -4.31 26.96
N ASN A 8 -2.59 -2.98 27.14
CA ASN A 8 -3.31 -2.10 26.22
C ASN A 8 -2.70 -2.14 24.81
N VAL A 9 -1.38 -2.23 24.69
CA VAL A 9 -0.72 -2.39 23.38
C VAL A 9 -1.12 -3.72 22.75
N SER A 10 -1.03 -4.82 23.50
CA SER A 10 -1.35 -6.16 23.01
C SER A 10 -2.82 -6.29 22.58
N GLU A 11 -3.74 -5.74 23.35
CA GLU A 11 -5.17 -5.74 23.02
C GLU A 11 -5.44 -4.90 21.76
N GLY A 12 -4.78 -3.75 21.61
CA GLY A 12 -4.90 -2.92 20.40
C GLY A 12 -4.34 -3.60 19.15
N VAL A 13 -3.21 -4.30 19.27
CA VAL A 13 -2.64 -5.11 18.17
C VAL A 13 -3.59 -6.25 17.80
N SER A 14 -4.09 -7.01 18.79
CA SER A 14 -5.05 -8.10 18.52
C SER A 14 -6.28 -7.60 17.81
N PHE A 15 -6.91 -6.54 18.34
CA PHE A 15 -8.09 -5.94 17.72
C PHE A 15 -7.84 -5.51 16.27
N THR A 16 -6.72 -4.84 16.00
CA THR A 16 -6.39 -4.37 14.65
C THR A 16 -6.18 -5.55 13.69
N ASN A 17 -5.46 -6.58 14.14
CA ASN A 17 -5.22 -7.78 13.34
C ASN A 17 -6.51 -8.53 13.03
N ASP A 18 -7.35 -8.74 14.04
CA ASP A 18 -8.63 -9.46 13.90
C ASP A 18 -9.60 -8.72 12.99
N TYR A 19 -9.64 -7.38 13.10
CA TYR A 19 -10.57 -6.57 12.33
C TYR A 19 -10.12 -6.38 10.87
N TYR A 20 -8.85 -6.08 10.63
CA TYR A 20 -8.34 -5.73 9.30
C TYR A 20 -7.69 -6.89 8.55
N GLY A 21 -7.43 -8.03 9.19
CA GLY A 21 -6.83 -9.21 8.57
C GLY A 21 -5.30 -9.30 8.68
N ALA A 22 -4.68 -8.56 9.61
CA ALA A 22 -3.24 -8.55 9.84
C ALA A 22 -2.41 -8.34 8.55
N ASP A 23 -1.53 -9.28 8.20
CA ASP A 23 -0.69 -9.27 6.99
C ASP A 23 -1.39 -9.83 5.73
N HIS A 24 -2.63 -10.32 5.89
CA HIS A 24 -3.51 -10.76 4.80
C HIS A 24 -4.84 -9.98 4.83
N PRO A 25 -4.80 -8.65 4.66
CA PRO A 25 -6.00 -7.84 4.71
C PRO A 25 -6.98 -8.24 3.61
N LYS A 26 -8.27 -8.24 3.94
CA LYS A 26 -9.35 -8.55 3.00
C LYS A 26 -10.10 -7.28 2.63
N ALA A 27 -9.91 -6.84 1.40
CA ALA A 27 -10.49 -5.64 0.85
C ALA A 27 -10.91 -5.86 -0.63
N SER A 28 -11.23 -4.78 -1.32
CA SER A 28 -11.37 -4.82 -2.78
C SER A 28 -10.94 -3.48 -3.36
N ARG A 29 -10.32 -3.53 -4.54
CA ARG A 29 -9.83 -2.34 -5.27
C ARG A 29 -8.81 -1.55 -4.44
N VAL A 30 -7.80 -2.25 -3.93
CA VAL A 30 -6.70 -1.67 -3.15
C VAL A 30 -5.38 -1.87 -3.89
N LEU A 31 -4.55 -0.83 -3.93
CA LEU A 31 -3.15 -0.91 -4.36
C LEU A 31 -2.24 -0.72 -3.14
N PHE A 32 -1.50 -1.76 -2.77
CA PHE A 32 -0.45 -1.70 -1.75
C PHE A 32 0.85 -1.23 -2.39
N VAL A 33 1.11 0.07 -2.34
CA VAL A 33 2.28 0.68 -3.00
C VAL A 33 3.38 0.91 -1.97
N ASN A 34 4.56 0.36 -2.21
CA ASN A 34 5.70 0.47 -1.30
C ASN A 34 6.99 0.78 -2.08
N GLY A 35 7.91 1.53 -1.47
CA GLY A 35 9.29 1.65 -1.94
C GLY A 35 10.19 0.66 -1.21
N ASP A 36 11.15 0.03 -1.89
CA ASP A 36 12.03 -0.98 -1.28
C ASP A 36 13.12 -0.42 -0.36
N ILE A 37 13.36 0.89 -0.39
CA ILE A 37 14.26 1.58 0.55
C ILE A 37 13.50 1.98 1.83
N ASP A 38 12.18 2.11 1.77
CA ASP A 38 11.36 2.52 2.90
C ASP A 38 11.34 1.42 3.98
N PRO A 39 11.85 1.62 5.20
CA PRO A 39 11.86 0.57 6.23
C PRO A 39 10.46 0.03 6.56
N TRP A 40 9.40 0.78 6.30
CA TRP A 40 8.02 0.34 6.55
C TRP A 40 7.52 -0.73 5.58
N HIS A 41 8.15 -0.91 4.41
CA HIS A 41 7.71 -1.92 3.44
C HIS A 41 7.77 -3.34 4.02
N ALA A 42 8.65 -3.58 5.00
CA ALA A 42 8.80 -4.87 5.68
C ALA A 42 7.53 -5.32 6.42
N LEU A 43 6.63 -4.41 6.78
CA LEU A 43 5.36 -4.68 7.46
C LEU A 43 4.15 -4.53 6.53
N SER A 44 4.38 -4.50 5.22
CA SER A 44 3.36 -4.23 4.21
C SER A 44 3.04 -5.47 3.37
N VAL A 45 2.02 -5.35 2.52
CA VAL A 45 1.66 -6.36 1.53
C VAL A 45 2.53 -6.16 0.29
N LEU A 46 3.44 -7.09 0.03
CA LEU A 46 4.44 -7.01 -1.05
C LEU A 46 4.13 -7.90 -2.26
N LYS A 47 3.06 -8.69 -2.19
CA LYS A 47 2.56 -9.55 -3.27
C LYS A 47 1.05 -9.34 -3.40
N ASN A 48 0.50 -9.67 -4.56
CA ASN A 48 -0.94 -9.56 -4.77
C ASN A 48 -1.66 -10.57 -3.87
N GLU A 49 -2.62 -10.09 -3.08
CA GLU A 49 -3.51 -10.94 -2.27
C GLU A 49 -4.67 -11.48 -3.11
N SER A 50 -5.11 -10.72 -4.13
CA SER A 50 -6.15 -11.13 -5.06
C SER A 50 -6.03 -10.42 -6.42
N SER A 51 -7.02 -10.62 -7.31
CA SER A 51 -7.12 -9.89 -8.57
C SER A 51 -7.52 -8.41 -8.41
N SER A 52 -7.97 -8.01 -7.22
CA SER A 52 -8.38 -6.64 -6.91
C SER A 52 -7.57 -5.97 -5.79
N GLU A 53 -6.67 -6.74 -5.16
CA GLU A 53 -5.77 -6.33 -4.08
C GLU A 53 -4.34 -6.58 -4.54
N LEU A 54 -3.72 -5.54 -5.11
CA LEU A 54 -2.48 -5.67 -5.86
C LEU A 54 -1.34 -4.95 -5.13
N ALA A 55 -0.16 -5.54 -5.14
CA ALA A 55 1.05 -4.93 -4.61
C ALA A 55 1.91 -4.31 -5.71
N ILE A 56 2.48 -3.14 -5.43
CA ILE A 56 3.43 -2.44 -6.30
C ILE A 56 4.65 -2.10 -5.45
N LEU A 57 5.71 -2.90 -5.60
CA LEU A 57 7.00 -2.62 -4.98
C LEU A 57 7.89 -1.84 -5.95
N ILE A 58 8.26 -0.62 -5.57
CA ILE A 58 8.99 0.34 -6.39
C ILE A 58 10.47 0.32 -5.98
N ASN A 59 11.30 -0.27 -6.84
CA ASN A 59 12.74 -0.32 -6.61
C ASN A 59 13.37 1.08 -6.64
N GLY A 60 14.23 1.37 -5.66
CA GLY A 60 15.00 2.60 -5.57
C GLY A 60 14.23 3.79 -5.00
N THR A 61 13.14 3.56 -4.26
CA THR A 61 12.33 4.65 -3.69
C THR A 61 12.07 4.47 -2.20
N SER A 62 11.94 5.60 -1.51
CA SER A 62 11.63 5.67 -0.08
C SER A 62 10.14 5.96 0.14
N HIS A 63 9.78 6.26 1.38
CA HIS A 63 8.42 6.38 1.88
C HIS A 63 7.52 7.23 0.99
N CYS A 64 6.45 6.61 0.50
CA CYS A 64 5.38 7.27 -0.27
C CYS A 64 5.84 8.07 -1.51
N ALA A 65 6.99 7.72 -2.13
CA ALA A 65 7.54 8.50 -3.25
C ALA A 65 6.57 8.66 -4.44
N ASN A 66 5.69 7.68 -4.67
CA ASN A 66 4.65 7.71 -5.69
C ASN A 66 3.65 8.86 -5.52
N MET A 67 3.47 9.38 -4.30
CA MET A 67 2.50 10.43 -3.99
C MET A 67 3.02 11.84 -4.30
N TYR A 68 4.32 12.03 -4.47
CA TYR A 68 4.88 13.33 -4.86
C TYR A 68 4.61 13.63 -6.33
N SER A 69 4.58 14.92 -6.66
CA SER A 69 4.52 15.39 -8.05
C SER A 69 5.69 14.84 -8.87
N PRO A 70 5.48 14.53 -10.17
CA PRO A 70 6.56 14.10 -11.05
C PRO A 70 7.70 15.12 -11.12
N ALA A 71 8.93 14.62 -11.09
CA ALA A 71 10.15 15.41 -11.23
C ALA A 71 11.05 14.82 -12.35
N PRO A 72 11.85 15.65 -13.05
CA PRO A 72 12.74 15.18 -14.11
C PRO A 72 13.77 14.12 -13.66
N GLY A 73 14.11 14.09 -12.37
CA GLY A 73 15.06 13.13 -11.79
C GLY A 73 14.43 11.83 -11.28
N ASP A 74 13.12 11.63 -11.48
CA ASP A 74 12.45 10.43 -10.96
C ASP A 74 13.00 9.15 -11.62
N PRO A 75 13.27 8.09 -10.85
CA PRO A 75 13.70 6.83 -11.42
C PRO A 75 12.60 6.22 -12.29
N SER A 76 13.01 5.47 -13.32
CA SER A 76 12.08 4.82 -14.25
C SER A 76 11.10 3.86 -13.56
N SER A 77 11.50 3.23 -12.46
CA SER A 77 10.62 2.43 -11.59
C SER A 77 9.44 3.24 -11.03
N LEU A 78 9.71 4.45 -10.53
CA LEU A 78 8.69 5.35 -9.98
C LEU A 78 7.72 5.84 -11.04
N ILE A 79 8.23 6.21 -12.23
CA ILE A 79 7.40 6.64 -13.36
C ILE A 79 6.45 5.51 -13.78
N ARG A 80 6.97 4.28 -13.94
CA ARG A 80 6.15 3.10 -14.29
C ARG A 80 5.13 2.77 -13.21
N ALA A 81 5.50 2.88 -11.93
CA ALA A 81 4.57 2.66 -10.83
C ALA A 81 3.39 3.64 -10.87
N ARG A 82 3.64 4.94 -11.07
CA ARG A 82 2.58 5.96 -11.20
C ARG A 82 1.67 5.69 -12.41
N GLN A 83 2.22 5.22 -13.53
CA GLN A 83 1.43 4.80 -14.69
C GLN A 83 0.53 3.59 -14.37
N GLN A 84 1.07 2.57 -13.70
CA GLN A 84 0.31 1.40 -13.26
C GLN A 84 -0.82 1.78 -12.29
N ILE A 85 -0.54 2.64 -11.31
CA ILE A 85 -1.54 3.17 -10.37
C ILE A 85 -2.66 3.88 -11.14
N THR A 86 -2.29 4.79 -12.04
CA THR A 86 -3.24 5.55 -12.87
C THR A 86 -4.14 4.63 -13.70
N ALA A 87 -3.56 3.57 -14.29
CA ALA A 87 -4.33 2.59 -15.08
C ALA A 87 -5.34 1.82 -14.24
N TRP A 88 -4.96 1.35 -13.04
CA TRP A 88 -5.87 0.63 -12.14
C TRP A 88 -6.99 1.52 -11.60
N VAL A 89 -6.65 2.72 -11.13
CA VAL A 89 -7.64 3.70 -10.66
C VAL A 89 -8.60 4.07 -11.80
N GLY A 90 -8.07 4.34 -13.00
CA GLY A 90 -8.89 4.62 -14.19
C GLY A 90 -9.83 3.47 -14.56
N LYS A 91 -9.35 2.22 -14.51
CA LYS A 91 -10.17 1.02 -14.70
C LYS A 91 -11.30 0.94 -13.67
N TRP A 92 -11.02 1.19 -12.40
CA TRP A 92 -12.04 1.14 -11.34
C TRP A 92 -13.08 2.25 -11.48
N LEU A 93 -12.65 3.47 -11.82
CA LEU A 93 -13.55 4.59 -12.10
C LEU A 93 -14.46 4.29 -13.29
N ASN A 94 -13.94 3.66 -14.34
CA ASN A 94 -14.77 3.26 -15.49
C ASN A 94 -15.77 2.16 -15.14
N LEU A 95 -15.36 1.16 -14.34
CA LEU A 95 -16.29 0.13 -13.86
C LEU A 95 -17.41 0.72 -12.98
N ALA A 96 -17.11 1.74 -12.19
CA ALA A 96 -18.10 2.39 -11.32
C ALA A 96 -19.13 3.26 -12.10
N LYS A 97 -18.84 3.59 -13.37
CA LYS A 97 -19.79 4.30 -14.25
C LYS A 97 -20.82 3.37 -14.90
N ILE A 98 -20.61 2.06 -14.83
CA ILE A 98 -21.54 1.09 -15.39
C ILE A 98 -22.66 0.90 -14.35
N PRO A 99 -23.92 1.23 -14.68
CA PRO A 99 -25.05 1.11 -13.76
C PRO A 99 -25.35 -0.34 -13.38
#